data_AF-A0A329CRI6-F1
#
_entry.id   AF-A0A329CRI6-F1
#
_cell.length_a   1.000
_cell.length_b   1.000
_cell.length_c   1.000
_cell.angle_alpha   90.00
_cell.angle_beta   90.00
_cell.angle_gamma   90.00
#
_symmetry.space_group_name_H-M   'P 1'
#
loop_
_entity.id
_entity.type
_entity.pdbx_description
1 polymer ?
#
loop_
_entity_poly.entity_id
_entity_poly.type
_entity_poly.pdbx_seq_one_letter_code
_entity_poly.pdbx_strand_id
1 'polypeptide(L)'
;MAGDADILLVPDLEAGNMLAKELIYLAKADAAGIVLGARVPIILTSRADNPRSRLASCAVAALYVHRNRVVTQAQDAIWDIQHA
;
A
#
# COMPACT_ATOMS: atom_id res chain seq x y z
N MET A 1 16.12 -5.50 -14.85
CA MET A 1 16.07 -5.22 -16.30
C MET A 1 15.01 -4.15 -16.53
N ALA A 2 15.06 -3.39 -17.63
CA ALA A 2 13.98 -2.45 -17.93
C ALA A 2 12.67 -3.21 -18.21
N GLY A 3 11.54 -2.73 -17.69
CA GLY A 3 10.20 -3.29 -17.95
C GLY A 3 9.60 -4.21 -16.89
N ASP A 4 10.31 -4.47 -15.78
CA ASP A 4 9.85 -5.36 -14.71
C ASP A 4 9.98 -4.65 -13.34
N ALA A 5 9.07 -3.70 -13.09
CA ALA A 5 9.09 -2.84 -11.92
C ALA A 5 7.88 -3.12 -11.00
N ASP A 6 8.15 -3.37 -9.73
CA ASP A 6 7.09 -3.52 -8.70
C ASP A 6 6.52 -2.17 -8.24
N ILE A 7 7.32 -1.11 -8.30
CA ILE A 7 6.97 0.23 -7.81
C ILE A 7 7.24 1.28 -8.89
N LEU A 8 6.22 2.08 -9.20
CA LEU A 8 6.33 3.24 -10.07
C LEU A 8 6.31 4.51 -9.21
N LEU A 9 7.46 5.19 -9.13
CA LEU A 9 7.54 6.51 -8.52
C LEU A 9 7.18 7.58 -9.55
N VAL A 10 6.15 8.37 -9.26
CA VAL A 10 5.65 9.43 -10.13
C VAL A 10 6.29 10.79 -9.77
N PRO A 11 6.40 11.73 -10.72
CA PRO A 11 7.04 13.03 -10.49
C PRO A 11 6.23 13.95 -9.57
N ASP A 12 4.89 13.83 -9.60
CA ASP A 12 3.95 14.66 -8.85
C ASP A 12 2.59 13.95 -8.67
N LEU A 13 1.68 14.61 -7.96
CA LEU A 13 0.36 14.09 -7.63
C LEU A 13 -0.53 13.95 -8.87
N GLU A 14 -0.43 14.91 -9.77
CA GLU A 14 -1.18 14.99 -11.02
C GLU A 14 -0.87 13.78 -11.91
N ALA A 15 0.42 13.52 -12.14
CA ALA A 15 0.91 12.36 -12.88
C ALA A 15 0.52 11.04 -12.20
N GLY A 16 0.60 10.97 -10.87
CA GLY A 16 0.13 9.80 -10.10
C GLY A 16 -1.36 9.50 -10.28
N ASN A 17 -2.19 10.53 -10.20
CA ASN A 17 -3.63 10.41 -10.38
C ASN A 17 -4.01 10.08 -11.83
N MET A 18 -3.28 10.62 -12.82
CA MET A 18 -3.44 10.23 -14.22
C MET A 18 -3.12 8.75 -14.43
N LEU A 19 -1.94 8.31 -13.98
CA LEU A 19 -1.51 6.92 -14.09
C LEU A 19 -2.51 5.94 -13.44
N ALA A 20 -2.94 6.23 -12.21
CA ALA A 20 -3.90 5.39 -11.51
C ALA A 20 -5.23 5.28 -12.27
N LYS A 21 -5.74 6.39 -12.80
CA LYS A 21 -6.99 6.39 -13.59
C LYS A 21 -6.84 5.65 -14.91
N GLU A 22 -5.73 5.81 -15.61
CA GLU A 22 -5.47 5.07 -16.86
C GLU A 22 -5.44 3.56 -16.60
N LEU A 23 -4.78 3.11 -15.53
CA LEU A 23 -4.78 1.71 -15.14
C LEU A 23 -6.20 1.20 -14.83
N ILE A 24 -6.99 1.96 -14.07
CA ILE A 24 -8.35 1.55 -13.70
C ILE A 24 -9.28 1.53 -14.91
N TYR A 25 -9.31 2.60 -15.71
CA TYR A 25 -10.33 2.77 -16.74
C TYR A 25 -9.93 2.19 -18.10
N LEU A 26 -8.65 2.26 -18.48
CA LEU A 26 -8.18 1.77 -19.78
C LEU A 26 -7.64 0.34 -19.65
N ALA A 27 -6.80 0.08 -18.65
CA ALA A 27 -6.23 -1.25 -18.45
C ALA A 27 -7.13 -2.18 -17.62
N LYS A 28 -8.26 -1.68 -17.07
CA LYS A 28 -9.22 -2.43 -16.25
C LYS A 28 -8.59 -3.07 -15.00
N ALA A 29 -7.57 -2.42 -14.45
CA ALA A 29 -6.92 -2.87 -13.22
C ALA A 29 -7.85 -2.73 -12.00
N ASP A 30 -7.77 -3.68 -11.08
CA ASP A 30 -8.36 -3.54 -9.75
C ASP A 30 -7.58 -2.47 -8.96
N ALA A 31 -8.28 -1.66 -8.16
CA ALA A 31 -7.68 -0.59 -7.37
C ALA A 31 -7.67 -0.91 -5.87
N ALA A 32 -6.58 -0.57 -5.20
CA ALA A 32 -6.47 -0.53 -3.75
C ALA A 32 -5.49 0.58 -3.35
N GLY A 33 -5.75 1.26 -2.23
CA GLY A 33 -4.93 2.40 -1.79
C GLY A 33 -5.00 2.62 -0.29
N ILE A 34 -3.83 2.87 0.31
CA ILE A 34 -3.69 3.31 1.70
C ILE A 34 -2.69 4.47 1.75
N VAL A 35 -2.89 5.39 2.68
CA VAL A 35 -1.92 6.43 3.03
C VAL A 35 -1.04 5.92 4.15
N LEU A 36 0.27 6.04 3.94
CA LEU A 36 1.32 5.67 4.87
C LEU A 36 2.03 6.91 5.43
N GLY A 37 2.87 6.73 6.45
CA GLY A 37 3.62 7.81 7.12
C GLY A 37 2.97 8.33 8.41
N ALA A 38 1.69 8.03 8.64
CA ALA A 38 1.04 8.21 9.94
C ALA A 38 1.32 7.01 10.87
N ARG A 39 0.89 7.11 12.15
CA ARG A 39 1.04 6.00 13.13
C ARG A 39 0.28 4.72 12.74
N VAL A 40 -0.78 4.85 11.94
CA VAL A 40 -1.61 3.75 11.44
C VAL A 40 -1.93 4.01 9.96
N PRO A 41 -2.12 2.97 9.13
CA PRO A 41 -2.52 3.17 7.74
C PRO A 41 -3.94 3.78 7.68
N ILE A 42 -4.14 4.71 6.74
CA ILE A 42 -5.43 5.40 6.55
C ILE A 42 -5.95 5.07 5.16
N ILE A 43 -7.21 4.63 5.06
CA ILE A 43 -7.88 4.44 3.77
C ILE A 43 -8.60 5.73 3.42
N LEU A 44 -8.24 6.33 2.29
CA LEU A 44 -8.94 7.46 1.72
C LEU A 44 -9.77 6.96 0.54
N THR A 45 -11.09 7.06 0.65
CA THR A 45 -11.99 6.66 -0.43
C THR A 45 -12.21 7.80 -1.42
N SER A 46 -12.33 7.43 -2.69
CA SER A 46 -12.81 8.29 -3.76
C SER A 46 -14.31 8.12 -3.95
N ARG A 47 -14.98 9.17 -4.45
CA ARG A 47 -16.39 9.09 -4.86
C ARG A 47 -16.62 8.00 -5.93
N ALA A 48 -15.62 7.76 -6.77
CA ALA A 48 -15.69 6.78 -7.85
C ALA A 48 -15.41 5.34 -7.39
N ASP A 49 -15.04 5.13 -6.12
CA ASP A 49 -14.71 3.79 -5.62
C ASP A 49 -15.93 2.87 -5.57
N ASN A 50 -15.72 1.65 -6.02
CA ASN A 50 -16.70 0.58 -5.93
C ASN A 50 -16.47 -0.26 -4.64
N PRO A 51 -17.41 -1.14 -4.25
CA PRO A 51 -17.25 -1.97 -3.05
C PRO A 51 -15.99 -2.85 -3.05
N ARG A 52 -15.56 -3.32 -4.23
CA ARG A 52 -14.38 -4.17 -4.38
C ARG A 52 -13.09 -3.40 -4.11
N SER A 53 -12.96 -2.17 -4.63
CA SER A 53 -11.77 -1.34 -4.36
C SER A 53 -11.65 -0.98 -2.88
N ARG A 54 -12.77 -0.67 -2.22
CA ARG A 54 -12.77 -0.43 -0.77
C ARG A 54 -12.34 -1.66 0.04
N LEU A 55 -12.86 -2.84 -0.31
CA LEU A 55 -12.48 -4.08 0.37
C LEU A 55 -11.01 -4.42 0.13
N ALA A 56 -10.51 -4.25 -1.09
CA ALA A 56 -9.11 -4.46 -1.42
C ALA A 56 -8.20 -3.50 -0.63
N SER A 57 -8.56 -2.23 -0.49
CA SER A 57 -7.85 -1.27 0.37
C SER A 57 -7.83 -1.71 1.84
N CYS A 58 -8.93 -2.24 2.37
CA CYS A 58 -8.96 -2.83 3.72
C CYS A 58 -8.01 -4.03 3.85
N ALA A 59 -7.98 -4.92 2.84
CA ALA A 59 -7.08 -6.07 2.84
C ALA A 59 -5.61 -5.64 2.83
N VAL A 60 -5.25 -4.66 1.99
CA VAL A 60 -3.88 -4.10 1.94
C VAL A 60 -3.50 -3.48 3.29
N ALA A 61 -4.40 -2.70 3.91
CA ALA A 61 -4.16 -2.14 5.25
C ALA A 61 -3.91 -3.23 6.31
N ALA A 62 -4.73 -4.29 6.30
CA ALA A 62 -4.59 -5.40 7.24
C ALA A 62 -3.27 -6.17 7.05
N LEU A 63 -2.90 -6.46 5.80
CA LEU A 63 -1.64 -7.12 5.45
C LEU A 63 -0.43 -6.27 5.87
N TYR A 64 -0.47 -4.96 5.62
CA TYR A 64 0.57 -4.04 6.04
C TYR A 64 0.78 -4.05 7.56
N VAL A 65 -0.31 -3.95 8.34
CA VAL A 65 -0.25 -4.01 9.81
C VAL A 65 0.27 -5.36 10.29
N HIS A 66 -0.23 -6.46 9.71
CA HIS A 66 0.21 -7.80 10.08
C HIS A 66 1.71 -7.99 9.84
N ARG A 67 2.22 -7.55 8.67
CA ARG A 67 3.64 -7.62 8.34
C ARG A 67 4.49 -6.80 9.31
N ASN A 68 4.07 -5.58 9.65
CA ASN A 68 4.82 -4.72 10.56
C ASN A 68 4.92 -5.31 11.97
N ARG A 69 3.85 -5.94 12.49
CA ARG A 69 3.90 -6.63 13.79
C ARG A 69 4.93 -7.75 13.81
N VAL A 70 4.98 -8.57 12.75
CA VAL A 70 5.96 -9.66 12.63
C VAL A 70 7.38 -9.12 12.58
N VAL A 71 7.62 -8.03 11.84
CA VAL A 71 8.95 -7.41 11.76
C VAL A 71 9.39 -6.85 13.11
N THR A 72 8.51 -6.11 13.79
CA THR A 72 8.81 -5.57 15.13
C THR A 72 9.09 -6.67 16.14
N GLN A 73 8.24 -7.71 16.20
CA GLN A 73 8.44 -8.83 17.12
C GLN A 73 9.76 -9.59 16.87
N ALA A 74 10.15 -9.75 15.60
CA ALA A 74 11.44 -10.36 15.25
C ALA A 74 12.62 -9.48 15.67
N GLN A 75 12.50 -8.16 15.54
CA GLN A 75 13.53 -7.21 15.97
C GLN A 75 13.68 -7.19 17.50
N ASP A 76 12.57 -7.21 18.23
CA ASP A 76 12.57 -7.28 19.70
C ASP A 76 13.25 -8.58 20.18
N ALA A 77 12.93 -9.71 19.55
CA ALA A 77 13.55 -11.00 19.88
C ALA A 77 15.07 -11.04 19.59
N ILE A 78 15.53 -10.39 18.51
CA ILE A 78 16.97 -10.27 18.21
C ILE A 78 17.66 -9.37 19.24
N TRP A 79 17.01 -8.27 19.63
CA TRP A 79 17.53 -7.36 20.64
C TRP A 79 17.74 -8.08 21.98
N ASP A 80 16.77 -8.89 22.40
CA ASP A 80 16.83 -9.67 23.63
C ASP A 80 18.00 -10.68 23.62
N ILE A 81 18.25 -11.36 22.50
CA ILE A 81 19.39 -12.32 22.37
C ILE A 81 20.74 -11.60 22.49
N GLN A 82 20.86 -10.38 21.98
CA GLN A 82 22.12 -9.64 21.96
C GLN A 82 22.43 -8.92 23.28
N HIS A 83 21.44 -8.73 24.14
CA HIS A 83 21.55 -7.98 25.40
C HIS A 83 21.29 -8.83 26.65
N ALA A 84 21.12 -10.15 26.49
CA ALA A 84 21.09 -11.15 27.55
C ALA A 84 22.46 -11.85 27.68
#